data_AF-A0A372M044-F1
#
_entry.id   AF-A0A372M044-F1
#
_cell.length_a   1.000
_cell.length_b   1.000
_cell.length_c   1.000
_cell.angle_alpha   90.00
_cell.angle_beta   90.00
_cell.angle_gamma   90.00
#
_symmetry.space_group_name_H-M   'P 1'
#
loop_
_entity.id
_entity.type
_entity.pdbx_description
1 polymer ?
#
loop_
_entity_poly.entity_id
_entity_poly.type
_entity_poly.pdbx_seq_one_letter_code
_entity_poly.pdbx_strand_id
1 'polypeptide(L)'
;MTALAVLLPAHAASAAPTAPKNCNAYQKTVNRHQATMDDLDERHAAERAELDRLSGDLQEATGEADFYADELLDVGESLGLAEPDSPEYARLLKEREELNGKLAQARAKERAAYGPYRDFELDRELAADRAKTQRLLKTAQTRLRNCQNQLAS
;
A
#
# COMPACT_ATOMS: atom_id res chain seq x y z
N MET A 1 -23.64 -11.42 83.29
CA MET A 1 -24.80 -11.30 82.38
C MET A 1 -24.36 -10.47 81.19
N THR A 2 -24.26 -11.14 80.05
CA THR A 2 -23.72 -10.69 78.77
C THR A 2 -24.82 -10.00 77.98
N ALA A 3 -24.54 -8.87 77.35
CA ALA A 3 -25.27 -8.39 76.17
C ALA A 3 -24.35 -7.51 75.32
N LEU A 4 -23.72 -8.13 74.31
CA LEU A 4 -23.15 -7.44 73.16
C LEU A 4 -24.31 -6.86 72.34
N ALA A 5 -24.27 -5.56 72.07
CA ALA A 5 -25.05 -4.95 70.99
C ALA A 5 -24.11 -4.61 69.83
N VAL A 6 -24.15 -5.48 68.81
CA VAL A 6 -23.52 -5.26 67.50
C VAL A 6 -24.36 -4.21 66.76
N LEU A 7 -23.77 -3.06 66.45
CA LEU A 7 -24.33 -2.11 65.49
C LEU A 7 -23.50 -2.17 64.21
N LEU A 8 -24.10 -2.78 63.17
CA LEU A 8 -23.55 -2.91 61.83
C LEU A 8 -23.37 -1.54 61.15
N PRO A 9 -22.42 -1.42 60.22
CA PRO A 9 -22.14 -0.19 59.50
C PRO A 9 -23.32 0.22 58.61
N ALA A 10 -23.60 1.53 58.64
CA ALA A 10 -24.57 2.17 57.77
C ALA A 10 -24.19 1.97 56.31
N HIS A 11 -25.04 1.21 55.61
CA HIS A 11 -25.45 1.36 54.22
C HIS A 11 -24.37 1.86 53.26
N ALA A 12 -23.78 0.90 52.54
CA ALA A 12 -23.22 1.14 51.22
C ALA A 12 -24.25 1.92 50.38
N ALA A 13 -23.90 3.14 50.01
CA ALA A 13 -24.53 3.83 48.91
C ALA A 13 -24.22 3.02 47.65
N SER A 14 -25.14 2.13 47.27
CA SER A 14 -25.18 1.57 45.94
C SER A 14 -25.41 2.75 45.00
N ALA A 15 -24.32 3.23 44.39
CA ALA A 15 -24.40 4.11 43.25
C ALA A 15 -25.32 3.42 42.24
N ALA A 16 -26.50 4.03 42.02
CA ALA A 16 -27.44 3.57 41.02
C ALA A 16 -26.69 3.36 39.71
N PRO A 17 -26.92 2.26 38.98
CA PRO A 17 -26.31 2.07 37.67
C PRO A 17 -26.69 3.28 36.81
N THR A 18 -25.69 4.06 36.41
CA THR A 18 -25.87 5.16 35.47
C THR A 18 -26.65 4.61 34.26
N ALA A 19 -27.80 5.20 33.95
CA ALA A 19 -28.65 4.79 32.83
C ALA A 19 -27.81 4.44 31.59
N PRO A 20 -28.12 3.36 30.87
CA PRO A 20 -27.29 2.90 29.76
C PRO A 20 -27.12 4.03 28.75
N LYS A 21 -25.87 4.47 28.56
CA LYS A 21 -25.51 5.39 27.48
C LYS A 21 -26.06 4.79 26.20
N ASN A 22 -26.97 5.51 25.51
CA ASN A 22 -27.72 4.90 24.41
C ASN A 22 -26.74 4.24 23.41
N CYS A 23 -26.97 2.98 23.05
CA CYS A 23 -26.06 2.29 22.16
C CYS A 23 -26.02 2.95 20.76
N ASN A 24 -27.03 3.78 20.44
CA ASN A 24 -27.09 4.63 19.24
C ASN A 24 -25.92 5.61 19.13
N ALA A 25 -25.41 6.17 20.23
CA ALA A 25 -24.27 7.08 20.22
C ALA A 25 -22.97 6.31 19.90
N TYR A 26 -22.83 5.09 20.42
CA TYR A 26 -21.71 4.22 20.05
C TYR A 26 -21.82 3.76 18.60
N GLN A 27 -23.02 3.40 18.13
CA GLN A 27 -23.27 3.05 16.73
C GLN A 27 -22.91 4.21 15.79
N LYS A 28 -23.34 5.43 16.10
CA LYS A 28 -22.97 6.62 15.31
C LYS A 28 -21.46 6.85 15.27
N THR A 29 -20.75 6.52 16.36
CA THR A 29 -19.28 6.62 16.41
C THR A 29 -18.61 5.54 15.58
N VAL A 30 -19.10 4.30 15.62
CA VAL A 30 -18.67 3.22 14.72
C VAL A 30 -18.85 3.63 13.28
N ASN A 31 -20.05 4.10 12.90
CA ASN A 31 -20.35 4.50 11.52
C ASN A 31 -19.42 5.61 11.03
N ARG A 32 -19.10 6.60 11.88
CA ARG A 32 -18.14 7.67 11.53
C ARG A 32 -16.74 7.13 11.29
N HIS A 33 -16.22 6.30 12.21
CA HIS A 33 -14.88 5.74 12.04
C HIS A 33 -14.80 4.76 10.87
N GLN A 34 -15.88 4.04 10.57
CA GLN A 34 -15.95 3.18 9.39
C GLN A 34 -15.88 4.01 8.11
N ALA A 35 -16.70 5.05 7.99
CA ALA A 35 -16.67 5.93 6.81
C ALA A 35 -15.28 6.59 6.61
N THR A 36 -14.62 6.99 7.71
CA THR A 36 -13.24 7.49 7.64
C THR A 36 -12.24 6.39 7.24
N MET A 37 -12.41 5.16 7.74
CA MET A 37 -11.56 4.05 7.31
C MET A 37 -11.71 3.75 5.82
N ASP A 38 -12.94 3.75 5.32
CA ASP A 38 -13.23 3.44 3.92
C ASP A 38 -12.56 4.46 2.98
N ASP A 39 -12.63 5.76 3.30
CA ASP A 39 -11.92 6.84 2.59
C ASP A 39 -10.39 6.67 2.60
N LEU A 40 -9.83 6.38 3.78
CA LEU A 40 -8.39 6.17 3.93
C LEU A 40 -7.91 4.90 3.20
N ASP A 41 -8.73 3.85 3.19
CA ASP A 41 -8.46 2.61 2.45
C ASP A 41 -8.47 2.86 0.93
N GLU A 42 -9.44 3.63 0.41
CA GLU A 42 -9.50 4.01 -1.00
C GLU A 42 -8.27 4.81 -1.44
N ARG A 43 -7.91 5.84 -0.67
CA ARG A 43 -6.72 6.65 -0.95
C ARG A 43 -5.44 5.82 -0.91
N HIS A 44 -5.29 4.95 0.08
CA HIS A 44 -4.12 4.09 0.21
C HIS A 44 -4.04 3.06 -0.93
N ALA A 45 -5.19 2.55 -1.39
CA ALA A 45 -5.25 1.66 -2.55
C ALA A 45 -4.84 2.40 -3.84
N ALA A 46 -5.26 3.65 -4.00
CA ALA A 46 -4.87 4.48 -5.14
C ALA A 46 -3.35 4.75 -5.16
N GLU A 47 -2.74 5.09 -4.03
CA GLU A 47 -1.28 5.25 -3.94
C GLU A 47 -0.54 3.96 -4.28
N ARG A 48 -1.06 2.82 -3.80
CA ARG A 48 -0.44 1.54 -4.12
C ARG A 48 -0.55 1.19 -5.60
N ALA A 49 -1.70 1.43 -6.21
CA ALA A 49 -1.92 1.21 -7.63
C ALA A 49 -1.01 2.10 -8.49
N GLU A 50 -0.79 3.35 -8.08
CA GLU A 50 0.13 4.24 -8.80
C GLU A 50 1.59 3.79 -8.67
N LEU A 51 2.03 3.36 -7.48
CA LEU A 51 3.35 2.78 -7.29
C LEU A 51 3.55 1.54 -8.17
N ASP A 52 2.57 0.63 -8.17
CA ASP A 52 2.63 -0.60 -8.95
C ASP A 52 2.68 -0.28 -10.46
N ARG A 53 1.91 0.73 -10.91
CA ARG A 53 1.94 1.23 -12.29
C ARG A 53 3.32 1.78 -12.67
N LEU A 54 3.87 2.69 -11.86
CA LEU A 54 5.19 3.29 -12.10
C LEU A 54 6.32 2.26 -12.08
N SER A 55 6.25 1.29 -11.18
CA SER A 55 7.19 0.17 -11.13
C SER A 55 7.08 -0.71 -12.38
N GLY A 56 5.87 -0.94 -12.87
CA GLY A 56 5.61 -1.68 -14.11
C GLY A 56 6.18 -0.97 -15.34
N ASP A 57 5.92 0.32 -15.49
CA ASP A 57 6.45 1.16 -16.58
C ASP A 57 7.99 1.11 -16.62
N LEU A 58 8.64 1.21 -15.45
CA LEU A 58 10.09 1.13 -15.35
C LEU A 58 10.61 -0.26 -15.73
N GLN A 59 9.98 -1.32 -15.23
CA GLN A 59 10.38 -2.69 -15.54
C GLN A 59 10.25 -3.00 -17.04
N GLU A 60 9.15 -2.57 -17.67
CA GLU A 60 8.95 -2.72 -19.11
C GLU A 60 10.04 -1.99 -19.91
N ALA A 61 10.33 -0.74 -19.55
CA ALA A 61 11.33 0.06 -20.25
C ALA A 61 12.76 -0.48 -20.06
N THR A 62 13.11 -0.95 -18.87
CA THR A 62 14.40 -1.63 -18.62
C THR A 62 14.47 -2.95 -19.40
N GLY A 63 13.40 -3.74 -19.40
CA GLY A 63 13.35 -4.99 -20.17
C GLY A 63 13.52 -4.79 -21.67
N GLU A 64 12.92 -3.75 -22.26
CA GLU A 64 13.13 -3.39 -23.67
C GLU A 64 14.59 -3.01 -23.95
N ALA A 65 15.22 -2.26 -23.04
CA ALA A 65 16.61 -1.84 -23.19
C ALA A 65 17.60 -2.99 -23.03
N ASP A 66 17.32 -3.94 -22.14
CA ASP A 66 18.15 -5.12 -21.94
C ASP A 66 18.00 -6.09 -23.12
N PHE A 67 16.79 -6.27 -23.66
CA PHE A 67 16.56 -7.06 -24.88
C PHE A 67 17.43 -6.58 -26.04
N TYR A 68 17.42 -5.27 -26.36
CA TYR A 68 18.25 -4.77 -27.45
C TYR A 68 19.75 -4.79 -27.15
N ALA A 69 20.14 -4.73 -25.88
CA ALA A 69 21.54 -4.88 -25.49
C ALA A 69 22.02 -6.32 -25.73
N ASP A 70 21.21 -7.32 -25.37
CA ASP A 70 21.52 -8.73 -25.60
C ASP A 70 21.60 -9.06 -27.11
N GLU A 71 20.63 -8.59 -27.91
CA GLU A 71 20.67 -8.75 -29.38
C GLU A 71 21.93 -8.12 -30.00
N LEU A 72 22.40 -6.99 -29.45
CA LEU A 72 23.65 -6.36 -29.89
C LEU A 72 24.88 -7.21 -29.56
N LEU A 73 24.87 -7.94 -28.44
CA LEU A 73 25.94 -8.88 -28.10
C LEU A 73 25.97 -10.03 -29.10
N ASP A 74 24.81 -10.63 -29.40
CA ASP A 74 24.69 -11.75 -30.36
C ASP A 74 25.16 -11.37 -31.77
N VAL A 75 24.78 -10.17 -32.24
CA VAL A 75 25.28 -9.63 -33.52
C VAL A 75 26.78 -9.34 -33.44
N GLY A 76 27.28 -8.87 -32.30
CA GLY A 76 28.71 -8.64 -32.05
C GLY A 76 29.53 -9.93 -32.14
N GLU A 77 29.05 -11.01 -31.55
CA GLU A 77 29.66 -12.34 -31.64
C GLU A 77 29.65 -12.85 -33.08
N SER A 78 28.52 -12.72 -33.77
CA SER A 78 28.38 -13.12 -35.18
C SER A 78 29.32 -12.35 -36.11
N LEU A 79 29.49 -11.03 -35.88
CA LEU A 79 30.46 -10.21 -36.60
C LEU A 79 31.90 -10.66 -36.36
N GLY A 80 32.22 -11.13 -35.15
CA GLY A 80 33.55 -11.64 -34.81
C GLY A 80 33.90 -12.95 -35.54
N LEU A 81 32.90 -13.69 -36.04
CA LEU A 81 33.05 -14.95 -36.74
C LEU A 81 32.93 -14.82 -38.27
N ALA A 82 32.32 -13.74 -38.77
CA ALA A 82 32.07 -13.53 -40.18
C ALA A 82 33.29 -12.96 -40.93
N GLU A 83 33.49 -13.42 -42.17
CA GLU A 83 34.54 -12.91 -43.06
C GLU A 83 34.29 -11.43 -43.41
N PRO A 84 35.26 -10.51 -43.19
CA PRO A 84 35.03 -9.06 -43.32
C PRO A 84 34.48 -8.57 -44.66
N ASP A 85 34.87 -9.23 -45.76
CA ASP A 85 34.44 -8.87 -47.12
C ASP A 85 33.20 -9.65 -47.57
N SER A 86 32.59 -10.44 -46.68
CA SER A 86 31.40 -11.22 -47.02
C SER A 86 30.13 -10.38 -47.04
N PRO A 87 29.14 -10.74 -47.86
CA PRO A 87 27.81 -10.14 -47.80
C PRO A 87 27.15 -10.25 -46.43
N GLU A 88 27.45 -11.32 -45.69
CA GLU A 88 26.92 -11.56 -44.34
C GLU A 88 27.48 -10.55 -43.33
N TYR A 89 28.79 -10.28 -43.38
CA TYR A 89 29.40 -9.25 -42.53
C TYR A 89 28.77 -7.87 -42.76
N ALA A 90 28.54 -7.51 -44.03
CA ALA A 90 27.86 -6.27 -44.39
C ALA A 90 26.40 -6.23 -43.90
N ARG A 91 25.69 -7.37 -43.89
CA ARG A 91 24.32 -7.49 -43.34
C ARG A 91 24.33 -7.28 -41.82
N LEU A 92 25.21 -7.97 -41.11
CA LEU A 92 25.33 -7.87 -39.65
C LEU A 92 25.73 -6.46 -39.19
N LEU A 93 26.57 -5.74 -39.96
CA LEU A 93 26.89 -4.35 -39.66
C LEU A 93 25.65 -3.43 -39.70
N LYS A 94 24.77 -3.61 -40.69
CA LYS A 94 23.52 -2.84 -40.78
C LYS A 94 22.58 -3.19 -39.63
N GLU A 95 22.45 -4.49 -39.33
CA GLU A 95 21.65 -4.97 -38.21
C GLU A 95 22.12 -4.37 -36.88
N ARG A 96 23.44 -4.32 -36.65
CA ARG A 96 24.03 -3.66 -35.49
C ARG A 96 23.70 -2.17 -35.43
N GLU A 97 23.73 -1.46 -36.55
CA GLU A 97 23.41 -0.03 -36.59
C GLU A 97 21.93 0.22 -36.24
N GLU A 98 21.03 -0.59 -36.80
CA GLU A 98 19.60 -0.53 -36.48
C GLU A 98 19.33 -0.83 -34.99
N LEU A 99 19.96 -1.88 -34.45
CA LEU A 99 19.84 -2.25 -33.04
C LEU A 99 20.40 -1.17 -32.11
N ASN A 100 21.51 -0.51 -32.45
CA ASN A 100 22.00 0.64 -31.69
C ASN A 100 20.98 1.79 -31.65
N GLY A 101 20.30 2.05 -32.77
CA GLY A 101 19.22 3.03 -32.83
C GLY A 101 18.05 2.66 -31.91
N LYS A 102 17.64 1.39 -31.92
CA LYS A 102 16.59 0.87 -31.03
C LYS A 102 16.99 0.91 -29.56
N LEU A 103 18.20 0.49 -29.22
CA LEU A 103 18.74 0.56 -27.86
C LEU A 103 18.77 2.00 -27.34
N ALA A 104 19.18 2.96 -28.18
CA ALA A 104 19.19 4.38 -27.79
C ALA A 104 17.78 4.90 -27.45
N GLN A 105 16.77 4.49 -28.23
CA GLN A 105 15.37 4.81 -27.96
C GLN A 105 14.86 4.13 -26.68
N ALA A 106 15.16 2.84 -26.49
CA ALA A 106 14.76 2.10 -25.30
C ALA A 106 15.38 2.70 -24.02
N ARG A 107 16.69 3.04 -24.05
CA ARG A 107 17.35 3.74 -22.93
C ARG A 107 16.79 5.14 -22.68
N ALA A 108 16.24 5.80 -23.69
CA ALA A 108 15.53 7.07 -23.50
C ALA A 108 14.18 6.87 -22.79
N LYS A 109 13.42 5.83 -23.15
CA LYS A 109 12.19 5.44 -22.45
C LYS A 109 12.47 5.06 -21.00
N GLU A 110 13.51 4.26 -20.76
CA GLU A 110 13.92 3.86 -19.40
C GLU A 110 14.22 5.07 -18.53
N ARG A 111 15.02 6.03 -19.02
CA ARG A 111 15.28 7.28 -18.30
C ARG A 111 14.02 8.09 -18.03
N ALA A 112 13.07 8.11 -18.98
CA ALA A 112 11.80 8.81 -18.81
C ALA A 112 10.90 8.14 -17.76
N ALA A 113 10.90 6.80 -17.67
CA ALA A 113 10.15 6.06 -16.66
C ALA A 113 10.78 6.16 -15.25
N TYR A 114 12.10 6.26 -15.18
CA TYR A 114 12.82 6.33 -13.90
C TYR A 114 12.48 7.57 -13.07
N GLY A 115 12.32 8.74 -13.70
CA GLY A 115 12.03 9.99 -12.99
C GLY A 115 10.76 9.93 -12.15
N PRO A 116 9.59 9.65 -12.76
CA PRO A 116 8.33 9.48 -12.04
C PRO A 116 8.38 8.42 -10.96
N TYR A 117 8.98 7.25 -11.23
CA TYR A 117 9.13 6.20 -10.22
C TYR A 117 9.99 6.63 -9.02
N ARG A 118 11.13 7.28 -9.28
CA ARG A 118 12.04 7.78 -8.25
C ARG A 118 11.39 8.86 -7.38
N ASP A 119 10.64 9.76 -8.00
CA ASP A 119 10.03 10.90 -7.33
C ASP A 119 8.72 10.55 -6.63
N PHE A 120 8.19 9.34 -6.85
CA PHE A 120 6.99 8.89 -6.18
C PHE A 120 7.29 8.53 -4.72
N GLU A 121 6.60 9.21 -3.81
CA GLU A 121 6.67 8.94 -2.38
C GLU A 121 5.29 8.53 -1.86
N LEU A 122 5.25 7.45 -1.09
CA LEU A 122 4.05 7.04 -0.36
C LEU A 122 3.73 8.05 0.75
N ASP A 123 2.45 8.37 0.93
CA ASP A 123 2.02 9.27 2.00
C ASP A 123 2.11 8.55 3.36
N ARG A 124 3.17 8.87 4.09
CA ARG A 124 3.40 8.33 5.44
C ARG A 124 2.36 8.80 6.44
N GLU A 125 1.78 9.99 6.23
CA GLU A 125 0.70 10.50 7.08
C GLU A 125 -0.59 9.72 6.83
N LEU A 126 -0.92 9.42 5.57
CA LEU A 126 -2.04 8.55 5.21
C LEU A 126 -1.93 7.17 5.89
N ALA A 127 -0.75 6.54 5.84
CA ALA A 127 -0.53 5.26 6.50
C ALA A 127 -0.71 5.35 8.03
N ALA A 128 -0.23 6.44 8.64
CA ALA A 128 -0.37 6.68 10.08
C ALA A 128 -1.83 6.94 10.48
N ASP A 129 -2.56 7.73 9.71
CA ASP A 129 -3.97 8.05 9.94
C ASP A 129 -4.86 6.84 9.77
N ARG A 130 -4.57 6.00 8.79
CA ARG A 130 -5.22 4.70 8.59
C ARG A 130 -5.04 3.80 9.81
N ALA A 131 -3.80 3.63 10.28
CA ALA A 131 -3.51 2.83 11.47
C ALA A 131 -4.19 3.38 12.74
N LYS A 132 -4.21 4.71 12.90
CA LYS A 132 -4.89 5.40 14.01
C LYS A 132 -6.40 5.18 13.96
N THR A 133 -7.02 5.38 12.80
CA THR A 133 -8.46 5.26 12.61
C THR A 133 -8.91 3.81 12.80
N GLN A 134 -8.11 2.84 12.39
CA GLN A 134 -8.39 1.41 12.61
C GLN A 134 -8.44 1.07 14.11
N ARG A 135 -7.53 1.65 14.91
CA ARG A 135 -7.55 1.50 16.38
C ARG A 135 -8.81 2.12 16.98
N LEU A 136 -9.19 3.33 16.54
CA LEU A 136 -10.40 4.01 17.00
C LEU A 136 -11.67 3.22 16.67
N LEU A 137 -11.77 2.70 15.44
CA LEU A 137 -12.86 1.84 14.99
C LEU A 137 -12.99 0.59 15.88
N LYS A 138 -11.88 -0.12 16.11
CA LYS A 138 -11.85 -1.30 16.98
C LYS A 138 -12.32 -0.98 18.39
N THR A 139 -11.86 0.13 18.98
CA THR A 139 -12.32 0.57 20.30
C THR A 139 -13.81 0.91 20.31
N ALA A 140 -14.31 1.61 19.29
CA ALA A 140 -15.73 1.96 19.19
C ALA A 140 -16.63 0.72 19.05
N GLN A 141 -16.21 -0.26 18.23
CA GLN A 141 -16.91 -1.54 18.07
C GLN A 141 -16.97 -2.33 19.38
N THR A 142 -15.87 -2.37 20.16
CA THR A 142 -15.87 -3.01 21.49
C THR A 142 -16.84 -2.34 22.45
N ARG A 143 -16.87 -1.00 22.48
CA ARG A 143 -17.82 -0.24 23.33
C ARG A 143 -19.27 -0.48 22.95
N LEU A 144 -19.56 -0.50 21.64
CA LEU A 144 -20.89 -0.82 21.13
C LEU A 144 -21.32 -2.23 21.55
N ARG A 145 -20.46 -3.23 21.36
CA ARG A 145 -20.72 -4.62 21.75
C ARG A 145 -21.00 -4.76 23.25
N ASN A 146 -20.19 -4.11 24.08
CA ASN A 146 -20.39 -4.12 25.53
C ASN A 146 -21.74 -3.47 25.91
N CYS A 147 -22.11 -2.37 25.25
CA CYS A 147 -23.41 -1.73 25.43
C CYS A 147 -24.57 -2.66 25.05
N GLN A 148 -24.48 -3.32 23.90
CA GLN A 148 -25.48 -4.27 23.43
C GLN A 148 -25.65 -5.46 24.38
N ASN A 149 -24.55 -6.01 24.89
CA ASN A 149 -24.59 -7.11 25.86
C ASN A 149 -25.26 -6.70 27.19
N GLN A 150 -25.02 -5.46 27.65
CA GLN A 150 -25.66 -4.92 28.85
C GLN A 150 -27.18 -4.72 28.69
N LEU A 151 -27.67 -4.46 27.46
CA LEU A 151 -29.11 -4.36 27.19
C LEU A 151 -29.79 -5.73 27.07
N ALA A 152 -29.02 -6.78 26.78
CA ALA A 152 -29.51 -8.14 26.62
C ALA A 152 -29.46 -8.97 27.93
N SER A 153 -28.90 -8.41 29.01
CA SER A 153 -28.80 -9.01 30.34
C SER A 153 -29.87 -8.43 31.27
#